data_AF-A0AAE7NXS2-F1
#
_entry.id   AF-A0AAE7NXS2-F1
#
_cell.length_a   1.000
_cell.length_b   1.000
_cell.length_c   1.000
_cell.angle_alpha   90.00
_cell.angle_beta   90.00
_cell.angle_gamma   90.00
#
_symmetry.space_group_name_H-M   'P 1'
#
loop_
_entity.id
_entity.type
_entity.pdbx_description
1 polymer ?
#
loop_
_entity_poly.entity_id
_entity_poly.type
_entity_poly.pdbx_seq_one_letter_code
_entity_poly.pdbx_strand_id
1 'polypeptide(L)' 'MSVKRNRSRPPGSLQERLLAMAKLARRRAEEAPEGEERKRLLRKAELTERSAKIEAWLAPSVSSKSP' A
#
# COMPACT_ATOMS: atom_id res chain seq x y z
N MET A 1 -30.18 5.16 -7.14
CA MET A 1 -29.05 4.93 -8.06
C MET A 1 -28.14 3.86 -7.48
N SER A 2 -27.91 2.74 -8.18
CA SER A 2 -26.98 1.69 -7.71
C SER A 2 -25.59 1.96 -8.26
N VAL A 3 -24.62 2.25 -7.37
CA VAL A 3 -23.22 2.45 -7.76
C VAL A 3 -22.64 1.11 -8.20
N LYS A 4 -22.25 1.01 -9.47
CA LYS A 4 -21.61 -0.19 -10.04
C LYS A 4 -20.29 -0.46 -9.30
N ARG A 5 -20.28 -1.49 -8.45
CA ARG A 5 -19.09 -1.90 -7.70
C ARG A 5 -18.09 -2.52 -8.66
N ASN A 6 -16.85 -2.05 -8.64
CA ASN A 6 -15.78 -2.66 -9.42
C ASN A 6 -15.44 -4.02 -8.78
N ARG A 7 -15.81 -5.12 -9.45
CA ARG A 7 -15.62 -6.49 -8.96
C ARG A 7 -14.32 -7.12 -9.42
N SER A 8 -13.51 -6.41 -10.21
CA SER A 8 -12.21 -6.90 -10.63
C SER A 8 -11.25 -6.94 -9.44
N ARG A 9 -10.57 -8.07 -9.27
CA ARG A 9 -9.51 -8.19 -8.28
C ARG A 9 -8.36 -7.28 -8.72
N PRO A 10 -7.89 -6.34 -7.89
CA PRO A 10 -6.80 -5.49 -8.30
C PRO A 10 -5.54 -6.35 -8.49
N PRO A 11 -4.73 -6.08 -9.53
CA PRO A 11 -3.56 -6.89 -9.87
C PRO A 11 -2.51 -6.87 -8.76
N GLY A 12 -1.71 -7.94 -8.68
CA GLY A 12 -0.63 -8.09 -7.69
C GLY A 12 -1.07 -8.56 -6.31
N SER A 13 -0.10 -8.80 -5.45
CA SER A 13 -0.31 -9.16 -4.04
C SER A 13 -0.79 -7.95 -3.22
N LEU A 14 -1.39 -8.19 -2.05
CA LEU A 14 -1.78 -7.09 -1.17
C LEU A 14 -0.53 -6.31 -0.71
N GLN A 15 0.56 -7.01 -0.39
CA GLN A 15 1.87 -6.43 -0.11
C GLN A 15 2.33 -5.44 -1.18
N GLU A 16 2.33 -5.86 -2.45
CA GLU A 16 2.81 -5.06 -3.58
C GLU A 16 2.00 -3.78 -3.73
N ARG A 17 0.68 -3.88 -3.59
CA ARG A 17 -0.20 -2.71 -3.66
C ARG A 17 0.04 -1.75 -2.51
N LEU A 18 0.24 -2.25 -1.29
CA LEU A 18 0.56 -1.41 -0.13
C LEU A 18 1.91 -0.68 -0.32
N LEU A 19 2.93 -1.38 -0.83
CA LEU A 19 4.23 -0.77 -1.16
C LEU A 19 4.11 0.27 -2.27
N ALA A 20 3.32 0.01 -3.32
CA ALA A 20 3.07 0.97 -4.38
C ALA A 20 2.36 2.23 -3.86
N MET A 21 1.38 2.05 -2.96
CA MET A 21 0.68 3.17 -2.31
C MET A 21 1.60 3.99 -1.42
N ALA A 22 2.47 3.34 -0.63
CA ALA A 22 3.47 4.03 0.18
C ALA A 22 4.43 4.87 -0.67
N LYS A 23 4.98 4.30 -1.74
CA LYS A 23 5.85 5.01 -2.69
C LYS A 23 5.17 6.23 -3.30
N LEU A 24 3.92 6.06 -3.75
CA LEU A 24 3.15 7.17 -4.31
C LEU A 24 2.90 8.27 -3.28
N ALA A 25 2.61 7.91 -2.02
CA ALA A 25 2.41 8.88 -0.95
C ALA A 25 3.70 9.65 -0.62
N ARG A 26 4.87 9.00 -0.62
CA ARG A 26 6.17 9.68 -0.46
C ARG A 26 6.45 10.65 -1.61
N ARG A 27 6.29 10.20 -2.85
CA ARG A 27 6.47 11.05 -4.03
C ARG A 27 5.59 12.30 -3.98
N ARG A 28 4.31 12.13 -3.61
CA ARG A 28 3.41 13.28 -3.43
C ARG A 28 3.84 14.19 -2.27
N ALA A 29 4.41 13.64 -1.20
CA ALA A 29 4.94 14.43 -0.11
C ALA A 29 6.19 15.22 -0.50
N GLU A 30 6.99 14.72 -1.44
CA GLU A 30 8.16 15.42 -2.01
C GLU A 30 7.72 16.56 -2.94
N GLU A 31 6.64 16.35 -3.71
CA GLU A 31 6.06 17.37 -4.59
C GLU A 31 5.23 18.43 -3.82
N ALA A 32 4.82 18.14 -2.58
CA ALA A 32 4.01 19.04 -1.76
C ALA A 32 4.86 20.10 -1.04
N PRO A 33 4.36 21.34 -0.90
CA PRO A 33 5.02 22.36 -0.10
C PRO A 33 5.09 21.96 1.38
N GLU A 34 6.03 22.56 2.11
CA GLU A 34 6.15 22.32 3.54
C GLU A 34 4.88 22.75 4.27
N GLY A 35 4.33 21.83 5.08
CA GLY A 35 3.08 22.07 5.79
C GLY A 35 2.36 20.80 6.19
N GLU A 36 1.11 20.96 6.63
CA GLU A 36 0.29 19.86 7.15
C GLU A 36 -0.04 18.80 6.10
N GLU A 37 -0.20 19.18 4.82
CA GLU A 37 -0.48 18.20 3.77
C GLU A 37 0.72 17.28 3.50
N ARG A 38 1.95 17.84 3.48
CA ARG A 38 3.18 17.04 3.38
C ARG A 38 3.31 16.09 4.57
N LYS A 39 3.08 16.56 5.80
CA LYS A 39 3.10 15.71 7.00
C LYS A 39 2.06 14.59 6.93
N ARG A 40 0.85 14.90 6.46
CA ARG A 40 -0.23 13.92 6.28
C ARG A 40 0.15 12.84 5.25
N LEU A 41 0.74 13.23 4.13
CA LEU A 41 1.22 12.30 3.11
C LEU A 41 2.36 11.41 3.62
N LEU A 42 3.32 11.97 4.37
CA LEU A 42 4.39 11.20 5.00
C LEU A 42 3.84 10.20 6.02
N ARG A 43 2.92 10.63 6.89
CA ARG A 43 2.27 9.74 7.86
C ARG A 43 1.51 8.61 7.15
N LYS A 44 0.82 8.94 6.05
CA LYS A 44 0.14 7.94 5.23
C LYS A 44 1.13 6.94 4.64
N ALA A 45 2.24 7.40 4.05
CA ALA A 45 3.26 6.54 3.51
C ALA A 45 3.79 5.57 4.58
N GLU A 46 4.17 6.09 5.75
CA GLU A 46 4.68 5.30 6.86
C GLU A 46 3.68 4.24 7.34
N LEU A 47 2.41 4.61 7.55
CA LEU A 47 1.38 3.67 7.96
C LEU A 47 1.20 2.56 6.92
N THR A 48 1.25 2.90 5.64
CA THR A 48 1.07 1.93 4.55
C THR A 48 2.27 0.98 4.45
N GLU A 49 3.49 1.45 4.71
CA GLU A 49 4.70 0.60 4.80
C GLU A 49 4.61 -0.37 5.98
N ARG A 50 4.14 0.10 7.14
CA ARG A 50 3.92 -0.75 8.31
C ARG A 50 2.87 -1.82 8.01
N SER A 51 1.77 -1.47 7.35
CA SER A 51 0.77 -2.44 6.90
C SER A 51 1.35 -3.47 5.93
N ALA A 52 2.22 -3.08 5.00
CA ALA A 52 2.88 -4.02 4.09
C ALA A 52 3.78 -5.00 4.84
N LYS A 53 4.48 -4.55 5.89
CA LYS A 53 5.28 -5.42 6.77
C LYS A 53 4.42 -6.42 7.54
N ILE A 54 3.29 -5.96 8.09
CA ILE A 54 2.35 -6.84 8.78
C ILE A 54 1.78 -7.88 7.82
N GLU A 55 1.40 -7.47 6.60
CA GLU A 55 0.93 -8.40 5.58
C GLU A 55 1.99 -9.45 5.25
N ALA A 56 3.25 -9.03 5.09
CA ALA A 56 4.35 -9.96 4.83
C ALA A 56 4.57 -10.97 5.96
N TRP A 57 4.34 -10.56 7.22
CA TRP A 57 4.42 -11.45 8.38
C TRP A 57 3.25 -12.42 8.47
N LEU A 58 2.05 -11.98 8.07
CA LEU A 58 0.82 -12.79 8.11
C LEU A 58 0.67 -13.66 6.85
N ALA A 59 1.32 -13.29 5.76
CA ALA A 59 1.31 -14.06 4.53
C ALA A 59 1.84 -15.47 4.87
N PRO A 60 1.11 -16.54 4.49
CA PRO A 60 1.59 -17.88 4.72
C PRO A 60 2.98 -17.98 4.08
N SER A 61 3.98 -18.43 4.85
CA SER A 61 5.27 -18.79 4.27
C SER A 61 4.94 -19.68 3.08
N VAL A 62 5.34 -19.29 1.87
CA VAL A 62 5.21 -20.14 0.69
C VAL A 62 6.08 -21.37 0.97
N SER A 63 5.49 -22.32 1.70
CA SER A 63 6.00 -23.66 1.89
C SER A 63 6.23 -24.18 0.49
N SER A 64 7.51 -24.37 0.20
CA SER A 64 8.01 -24.98 -1.01
C SER A 64 7.06 -26.10 -1.41
N LYS A 65 6.38 -25.90 -2.53
CA LYS A 65 5.86 -27.04 -3.28
C LYS A 65 7.10 -27.76 -3.81
N SER A 66 7.65 -28.65 -2.99
CA SER A 66 8.65 -29.61 -3.43
C SER A 66 7.99 -30.50 -4.51
N PRO A 67 8.70 -30.80 -5.61
CA PRO A 67 8.18 -31.62 -6.70
C PRO A 67 7.79 -33.03 -6.24
#